data_AF-A0A9D9SM04-F1
#
_entry.id   AF-A0A9D9SM04-F1
#
_cell.length_a   1.000
_cell.length_b   1.000
_cell.length_c   1.000
_cell.angle_alpha   90.00
_cell.angle_beta   90.00
_cell.angle_gamma   90.00
#
_symmetry.space_group_name_H-M   'P 1'
#
loop_
_entity.id
_entity.type
_entity.pdbx_description
1 polymer ?
#
loop_
_entity_poly.entity_id
_entity_poly.type
_entity_poly.pdbx_seq_one_letter_code
_entity_poly.pdbx_strand_id
1 'polypeptide(L)'
;MQGDFRSFERQAAKPGLVTQIAIGVFIGSLAASAVVWGVFEARLSWQLHQAETYLREQAEKSAAQIKSSQEADRQRAAADRARRDEAAQRAAAAQQIELETKRIASEAAQRKDEAWKRFYRPSPGCGLAGQSMECSNEFIRAKRAFEAQYRPAPL
;
A
#
# COMPACT_ATOMS: atom_id res chain seq x y z
N MET A 1 43.48 30.76 -84.67
CA MET A 1 43.88 30.54 -83.26
C MET A 1 43.48 29.11 -82.89
N GLN A 2 44.42 28.17 -82.98
CA GLN A 2 44.24 26.77 -82.59
C GLN A 2 45.03 26.55 -81.30
N GLY A 3 44.33 26.19 -80.22
CA GLY A 3 44.92 25.87 -78.93
C GLY A 3 45.54 24.47 -78.97
N ASP A 4 46.82 24.40 -78.65
CA ASP A 4 47.63 23.19 -78.64
C ASP A 4 47.37 22.42 -77.33
N PHE A 5 46.42 21.48 -77.36
CA PHE A 5 46.24 20.45 -76.32
C PHE A 5 47.24 19.32 -76.57
N ARG A 6 48.54 19.59 -76.41
CA ARG A 6 49.56 18.54 -76.47
C ARG A 6 50.05 18.17 -75.08
N SER A 7 49.65 16.95 -74.71
CA SER A 7 50.47 15.95 -74.04
C SER A 7 51.00 16.29 -72.64
N PHE A 8 50.13 16.14 -71.64
CA PHE A 8 50.56 15.63 -70.32
C PHE A 8 50.53 14.09 -70.31
N GLU A 9 51.11 13.44 -71.32
CA GLU A 9 51.55 12.05 -71.14
C GLU A 9 52.83 12.09 -70.31
N ARG A 10 52.65 12.14 -68.99
CA ARG A 10 53.73 11.93 -68.04
C ARG A 10 54.28 10.53 -68.29
N GLN A 11 55.50 10.43 -68.83
CA GLN A 11 56.24 9.18 -68.92
C GLN A 11 56.33 8.59 -67.50
N ALA A 12 55.57 7.54 -67.24
CA ALA A 12 55.63 6.83 -65.96
C ALA A 12 56.95 6.06 -65.93
N ALA A 13 57.94 6.60 -65.21
CA ALA A 13 59.13 5.84 -64.86
C ALA A 13 58.68 4.56 -64.12
N LYS A 14 59.13 3.39 -64.58
CA LYS A 14 58.80 2.12 -63.92
C LYS A 14 59.33 2.17 -62.48
N PRO A 15 58.47 2.02 -61.46
CA PRO A 15 58.93 2.02 -60.08
C PRO A 15 59.92 0.87 -59.87
N GLY A 16 60.97 1.11 -59.07
CA GLY A 16 61.93 0.07 -58.72
C GLY A 16 61.24 -1.10 -58.01
N LEU A 17 61.82 -2.30 -58.13
CA LEU A 17 61.29 -3.55 -57.55
C LEU A 17 60.84 -3.39 -56.08
N VAL A 18 61.63 -2.67 -55.28
CA VAL A 18 61.36 -2.42 -53.85
C VAL A 18 60.06 -1.64 -53.65
N THR A 19 59.79 -0.62 -54.46
CA THR A 19 58.57 0.18 -54.38
C THR A 19 57.33 -0.66 -54.71
N GLN A 20 57.43 -1.56 -55.68
CA GLN A 20 56.32 -2.45 -56.05
C GLN A 20 55.99 -3.44 -54.93
N ILE A 21 57.02 -4.00 -54.26
CA ILE A 21 56.83 -4.88 -53.09
C ILE A 21 56.18 -4.10 -51.94
N ALA A 22 56.66 -2.90 -51.64
CA ALA A 22 56.11 -2.06 -50.56
C ALA A 22 54.62 -1.75 -50.76
N ILE A 23 54.21 -1.42 -52.00
CA ILE A 23 52.81 -1.19 -52.34
C ILE A 23 51.98 -2.46 -52.12
N GLY A 24 52.49 -3.62 -52.54
CA GLY A 24 51.80 -4.90 -52.34
C GLY A 24 51.54 -5.23 -50.86
N VAL A 25 52.55 -5.03 -50.01
CA VAL A 25 52.41 -5.24 -48.55
C VAL A 25 51.42 -4.24 -47.93
N PHE A 26 51.46 -2.98 -48.36
CA PHE A 26 50.55 -1.95 -47.88
C PHE A 26 49.09 -2.28 -48.22
N ILE A 27 48.82 -2.65 -49.48
CA ILE A 27 47.47 -3.05 -49.92
C ILE A 27 47.02 -4.32 -49.18
N GLY A 28 47.91 -5.31 -49.03
CA GLY A 28 47.62 -6.53 -48.28
C GLY A 28 47.25 -6.27 -46.81
N SER A 29 47.97 -5.36 -46.15
CA SER A 29 47.69 -4.96 -44.76
C SER A 29 46.36 -4.22 -44.60
N LEU A 30 46.03 -3.34 -45.54
CA LEU A 30 44.74 -2.65 -45.56
C LEU A 30 43.58 -3.62 -45.79
N ALA A 31 43.73 -4.55 -46.74
CA ALA A 31 42.73 -5.58 -47.01
C ALA A 31 42.50 -6.47 -45.78
N ALA A 32 43.57 -6.90 -45.11
CA ALA A 32 43.47 -7.69 -43.88
C ALA A 32 42.75 -6.93 -42.76
N SER A 33 43.08 -5.66 -42.56
CA SER A 33 42.43 -4.80 -41.55
C SER A 33 40.94 -4.63 -41.83
N ALA A 34 40.54 -4.42 -43.08
CA ALA A 34 39.14 -4.29 -43.47
C ALA A 34 38.34 -5.58 -43.22
N VAL A 35 38.93 -6.75 -43.48
CA VAL A 35 38.31 -8.04 -43.19
C VAL A 35 38.09 -8.24 -41.69
N VAL A 36 39.10 -7.94 -40.86
CA VAL A 36 38.99 -8.03 -39.40
C VAL A 36 37.88 -7.11 -38.89
N TRP A 37 37.80 -5.88 -39.41
CA TRP A 37 36.77 -4.92 -39.04
C TRP A 37 35.36 -5.39 -39.39
N GLY A 38 35.14 -5.86 -40.62
CA GLY A 38 33.83 -6.36 -41.06
C GLY A 38 33.35 -7.58 -40.27
N VAL A 39 34.27 -8.51 -39.95
CA VAL A 39 33.95 -9.68 -39.10
C VAL A 39 33.58 -9.24 -37.68
N PHE A 40 34.26 -8.22 -37.15
CA PHE A 40 33.98 -7.71 -35.81
C PHE A 40 32.59 -7.07 -35.71
N GLU A 41 32.20 -6.23 -36.68
CA GLU A 41 30.86 -5.62 -36.73
C GLU A 41 29.74 -6.67 -36.89
N ALA A 42 29.96 -7.67 -37.76
CA ALA A 42 29.02 -8.78 -37.92
C ALA A 42 28.85 -9.57 -36.61
N ARG A 43 29.93 -9.77 -35.86
CA ARG A 43 29.88 -10.47 -34.57
C ARG A 43 29.18 -9.64 -33.49
N LEU A 44 29.41 -8.34 -33.45
CA LEU A 44 28.76 -7.43 -32.50
C LEU A 44 27.25 -7.35 -32.72
N SER A 45 26.81 -7.18 -33.96
CA SER A 45 25.38 -7.12 -34.29
C SER A 45 24.66 -8.43 -33.95
N TRP A 46 25.31 -9.58 -34.17
CA TRP A 46 24.75 -10.88 -33.79
C TRP A 46 24.59 -11.04 -32.28
N GLN A 47 25.57 -10.57 -31.49
CA GLN A 47 25.47 -10.59 -30.02
C GLN A 47 24.40 -9.65 -29.48
N LEU A 48 24.28 -8.45 -30.05
CA LEU A 48 23.24 -7.49 -29.67
C LEU A 48 21.85 -8.05 -29.94
N HIS A 49 21.65 -8.74 -31.06
CA HIS A 49 20.36 -9.33 -31.39
C HIS A 49 19.97 -10.45 -30.43
N GLN A 50 20.91 -11.32 -30.03
CA GLN A 50 20.63 -12.33 -29.02
C GLN A 50 20.31 -11.71 -27.65
N ALA A 51 21.05 -10.68 -27.24
CA ALA A 51 20.80 -9.97 -25.99
C ALA A 51 19.40 -9.33 -25.98
N GLU A 52 18.98 -8.71 -27.08
CA GLU A 52 17.66 -8.10 -27.19
C GLU A 52 16.53 -9.13 -27.05
N THR A 53 16.65 -10.30 -27.69
CA THR A 53 15.63 -11.36 -27.55
C THR A 53 15.49 -11.86 -26.12
N TYR A 54 16.61 -12.07 -25.43
CA TYR A 54 16.62 -12.49 -24.03
C TYR A 54 16.00 -11.42 -23.11
N LEU A 55 16.37 -10.16 -23.31
CA LEU A 55 15.83 -9.04 -22.54
C LEU A 55 14.33 -8.85 -22.77
N ARG A 56 13.85 -9.00 -24.01
CA ARG A 56 12.41 -8.91 -24.32
C ARG A 56 11.62 -10.01 -23.63
N GLU A 57 12.08 -11.26 -23.70
CA GLU A 57 11.40 -12.37 -23.03
C GLU A 57 11.36 -12.17 -21.50
N GLN A 58 12.46 -11.70 -20.91
CA GLN A 58 12.52 -11.41 -19.48
C GLN A 58 11.63 -10.19 -19.10
N ALA A 59 11.58 -9.17 -19.95
CA ALA A 59 10.73 -8.00 -19.78
C ALA A 59 9.24 -8.39 -19.84
N GLU A 60 8.84 -9.26 -20.77
CA GLU A 60 7.47 -9.76 -20.86
C GLU A 60 7.07 -10.58 -19.62
N LYS A 61 7.95 -11.49 -19.17
CA LYS A 61 7.71 -12.29 -17.96
C LYS A 61 7.57 -11.42 -16.71
N SER A 62 8.48 -10.46 -16.53
CA SER A 62 8.43 -9.53 -15.39
C SER A 62 7.22 -8.59 -15.47
N ALA A 63 6.86 -8.08 -16.66
CA ALA A 63 5.66 -7.28 -16.85
C ALA A 63 4.38 -8.07 -16.52
N ALA A 64 4.30 -9.34 -16.92
CA ALA A 64 3.18 -10.21 -16.58
C ALA A 64 3.10 -10.46 -15.06
N GLN A 65 4.24 -10.70 -14.41
CA GLN A 65 4.31 -10.89 -12.96
C GLN A 65 3.92 -9.63 -12.17
N ILE A 66 4.33 -8.44 -12.63
CA ILE A 66 3.95 -7.16 -12.00
C ILE A 66 2.45 -6.92 -12.15
N LYS A 67 1.86 -7.24 -13.30
CA LYS A 67 0.41 -7.11 -13.51
C LYS A 67 -0.37 -8.02 -12.57
N SER A 68 0.01 -9.30 -12.48
CA SER A 68 -0.66 -10.25 -11.59
C SER A 68 -0.49 -9.88 -10.12
N SER A 69 0.69 -9.38 -9.71
CA SER A 69 0.90 -8.91 -8.34
C SER A 69 0.06 -7.68 -8.04
N GLN A 70 -0.02 -6.70 -8.96
CA GLN A 70 -0.88 -5.52 -8.78
C GLN A 70 -2.35 -5.89 -8.65
N GLU A 71 -2.84 -6.85 -9.43
CA GLU A 71 -4.22 -7.32 -9.33
C GLU A 71 -4.49 -7.97 -7.98
N ALA A 72 -3.59 -8.85 -7.52
CA ALA A 72 -3.68 -9.47 -6.20
C ALA A 72 -3.64 -8.43 -5.06
N ASP A 73 -2.77 -7.43 -5.17
CA ASP A 73 -2.67 -6.35 -4.17
C ASP A 73 -3.92 -5.47 -4.16
N ARG A 74 -4.50 -5.17 -5.33
CA ARG A 74 -5.78 -4.45 -5.42
C ARG A 74 -6.91 -5.25 -4.77
N GLN A 75 -6.98 -6.55 -5.00
CA GLN A 75 -7.99 -7.42 -4.38
C GLN A 75 -7.83 -7.47 -2.86
N ARG A 76 -6.58 -7.61 -2.36
CA ARG A 76 -6.28 -7.58 -0.93
C ARG A 76 -6.66 -6.24 -0.31
N ALA A 77 -6.28 -5.13 -0.94
CA ALA A 77 -6.64 -3.80 -0.46
C ALA A 77 -8.16 -3.56 -0.42
N ALA A 78 -8.90 -4.09 -1.41
CA ALA A 78 -10.37 -4.01 -1.42
C ALA A 78 -10.99 -4.87 -0.30
N ALA A 79 -10.50 -6.10 -0.11
CA ALA A 79 -10.97 -6.98 0.96
C ALA A 79 -10.67 -6.41 2.36
N ASP A 80 -9.49 -5.81 2.55
CA ASP A 80 -9.11 -5.17 3.81
C ASP A 80 -9.98 -3.94 4.11
N ARG A 81 -10.32 -3.13 3.09
CA ARG A 81 -11.26 -2.02 3.26
C ARG A 81 -12.64 -2.53 3.69
N ALA A 82 -13.18 -3.54 3.00
CA ALA A 82 -14.47 -4.13 3.36
C ALA A 82 -14.48 -4.67 4.80
N ARG A 83 -13.41 -5.35 5.23
CA ARG A 83 -13.27 -5.84 6.62
C ARG A 83 -13.22 -4.70 7.64
N ARG A 84 -12.51 -3.61 7.34
CA ARG A 84 -12.44 -2.43 8.21
C ARG A 84 -13.79 -1.74 8.32
N ASP A 85 -14.51 -1.60 7.22
CA ASP A 85 -15.84 -0.99 7.20
C ASP A 85 -16.84 -1.83 7.99
N GLU A 86 -16.83 -3.16 7.82
CA GLU A 86 -17.69 -4.07 8.60
C GLU A 86 -17.34 -4.05 10.10
N ALA A 87 -16.05 -3.97 10.45
CA ALA A 87 -15.61 -3.85 11.84
C ALA A 87 -16.04 -2.50 12.45
N ALA A 88 -15.93 -1.41 11.68
CA ALA A 88 -16.36 -0.08 12.11
C ALA A 88 -17.88 -0.02 12.32
N GLN A 89 -18.67 -0.61 11.41
CA GLN A 89 -20.13 -0.71 11.55
C GLN A 89 -20.53 -1.53 12.79
N ARG A 90 -19.86 -2.67 13.03
CA ARG A 90 -20.10 -3.48 14.24
C ARG A 90 -19.74 -2.73 15.51
N ALA A 91 -18.62 -2.01 15.53
CA ALA A 91 -18.22 -1.20 16.66
C ALA A 91 -19.23 -0.06 16.93
N ALA A 92 -19.70 0.62 15.88
CA ALA A 92 -20.72 1.66 16.00
C ALA A 92 -22.05 1.10 16.52
N ALA A 93 -22.51 -0.05 16.01
CA ALA A 93 -23.72 -0.71 16.50
C ALA A 93 -23.60 -1.12 17.97
N ALA A 94 -22.46 -1.68 18.38
CA ALA A 94 -22.19 -2.02 19.77
C ALA A 94 -22.23 -0.79 20.69
N GLN A 95 -21.65 0.34 20.25
CA GLN A 95 -21.70 1.59 21.01
C GLN A 95 -23.13 2.13 21.16
N GLN A 96 -23.95 2.05 20.12
CA GLN A 96 -25.36 2.46 20.20
C GLN A 96 -26.12 1.63 21.23
N ILE A 97 -25.96 0.30 21.21
CA ILE A 97 -26.59 -0.60 22.18
C ILE A 97 -26.11 -0.30 23.61
N GLU A 98 -24.81 -0.04 23.79
CA GLU A 98 -24.27 0.33 25.10
C GLU A 98 -24.86 1.65 25.61
N LEU A 99 -24.97 2.67 24.75
CA LEU A 99 -25.56 3.96 25.08
C LEU A 99 -27.03 3.82 25.46
N GLU A 100 -27.81 3.04 24.70
CA GLU A 100 -29.21 2.76 25.01
C GLU A 100 -29.35 2.00 26.33
N THR A 101 -28.51 1.00 26.57
CA THR A 101 -28.50 0.23 27.83
C THR A 101 -28.19 1.14 29.02
N LYS A 102 -27.22 2.04 28.88
CA LYS A 102 -26.90 3.04 29.92
C LYS A 102 -28.05 4.00 30.17
N ARG A 103 -28.73 4.46 29.12
CA ARG A 103 -29.92 5.31 29.24
C ARG A 103 -31.03 4.61 30.01
N ILE A 104 -31.40 3.40 29.59
CA ILE A 104 -32.42 2.57 30.25
C ILE A 104 -32.07 2.32 31.72
N ALA A 105 -30.81 1.98 32.02
CA ALA A 105 -30.35 1.78 33.40
C ALA A 105 -30.43 3.07 34.22
N SER A 106 -30.08 4.22 33.64
CA SER A 106 -30.16 5.51 34.31
C SER A 106 -31.60 5.93 34.61
N GLU A 107 -32.53 5.71 33.67
CA GLU A 107 -33.95 5.99 33.86
C GLU A 107 -34.56 5.07 34.93
N ALA A 108 -34.20 3.78 34.92
CA ALA A 108 -34.63 2.83 35.94
C ALA A 108 -34.11 3.23 37.34
N ALA A 109 -32.87 3.71 37.44
CA ALA A 109 -32.31 4.23 38.69
C ALA A 109 -33.05 5.48 39.17
N GLN A 110 -33.32 6.45 38.28
CA GLN A 110 -34.10 7.64 38.61
C GLN A 110 -35.50 7.30 39.12
N ARG A 111 -36.21 6.38 38.45
CA ARG A 111 -37.54 5.92 38.91
C ARG A 111 -37.48 5.25 40.28
N LYS A 112 -36.44 4.44 40.54
CA LYS A 112 -36.22 3.81 41.84
C LYS A 112 -35.98 4.86 42.92
N ASP A 113 -35.17 5.88 42.64
CA ASP A 113 -34.88 6.97 43.58
C ASP A 113 -36.11 7.83 43.86
N GLU A 114 -36.94 8.12 42.86
CA GLU A 114 -38.22 8.81 43.05
C GLU A 114 -39.19 7.99 43.89
N ALA A 115 -39.32 6.70 43.63
CA ALA A 115 -40.14 5.79 44.42
C ALA A 115 -39.64 5.70 45.87
N TRP A 116 -38.32 5.65 46.07
CA TRP A 116 -37.70 5.67 47.40
C TRP A 116 -38.03 6.96 48.15
N LYS A 117 -37.92 8.13 47.52
CA LYS A 117 -38.29 9.42 48.12
C LYS A 117 -39.76 9.49 48.56
N ARG A 118 -40.65 8.80 47.83
CA ARG A 118 -42.07 8.72 48.18
C ARG A 118 -42.34 7.73 49.32
N PHE A 119 -41.59 6.63 49.38
CA PHE A 119 -41.73 5.56 50.37
C PHE A 119 -41.11 5.94 51.72
N TYR A 120 -39.89 6.46 51.72
CA TYR A 120 -39.16 6.77 52.94
C TYR A 120 -39.63 8.10 53.54
N ARG A 121 -40.27 8.02 54.71
CA ARG A 121 -40.63 9.17 55.53
C ARG A 121 -39.91 9.05 56.88
N PRO A 122 -38.87 9.87 57.13
CA PRO A 122 -38.14 9.80 58.39
C PRO A 122 -39.02 10.24 59.57
N SER A 123 -38.80 9.64 60.73
CA SER A 123 -39.38 10.08 61.99
C SER A 123 -38.93 11.52 62.38
N PRO A 124 -39.73 12.27 63.15
CA PRO A 124 -39.34 13.61 63.62
C PRO A 124 -38.07 13.49 64.49
N GLY A 125 -36.93 13.97 63.98
CA GLY A 125 -35.61 13.84 64.61
C GLY A 125 -34.57 13.10 63.76
N CYS A 126 -35.00 12.28 62.80
CA CYS A 126 -34.14 11.46 61.94
C CYS A 126 -34.11 11.92 60.47
N GLY A 127 -34.25 13.22 60.21
CA GLY A 127 -34.16 13.79 58.87
C GLY A 127 -32.83 13.50 58.16
N LEU A 128 -32.65 14.04 56.95
CA LEU A 128 -31.49 13.79 56.07
C LEU A 128 -30.10 14.04 56.69
N ALA A 129 -30.03 14.69 57.87
CA ALA A 129 -28.80 15.00 58.60
C ALA A 129 -28.69 14.28 59.97
N GLY A 130 -29.55 13.30 60.27
CA GLY A 130 -29.53 12.58 61.55
C GLY A 130 -28.27 11.70 61.70
N GLN A 131 -27.30 12.15 62.49
CA GLN A 131 -26.01 11.46 62.72
C GLN A 131 -26.07 10.36 63.79
N SER A 132 -27.25 10.02 64.34
CA SER A 132 -27.37 8.96 65.35
C SER A 132 -27.45 7.56 64.74
N MET A 133 -27.00 6.57 65.50
CA MET A 133 -27.07 5.15 65.11
C MET A 133 -28.52 4.67 64.98
N GLU A 134 -29.45 5.21 65.77
CA GLU A 134 -30.88 4.89 65.68
C GLU A 134 -31.48 5.30 64.34
N CYS A 135 -31.17 6.51 63.85
CA CYS A 135 -31.65 7.01 62.56
C CYS A 135 -31.08 6.20 61.38
N SER A 136 -29.81 5.79 61.49
CA SER A 136 -29.17 4.92 60.49
C SER A 136 -29.82 3.54 60.45
N ASN A 137 -30.13 2.96 61.62
CA ASN A 137 -30.84 1.68 61.72
C ASN A 137 -32.28 1.76 61.19
N GLU A 138 -32.96 2.89 61.37
CA GLU A 138 -34.28 3.16 60.77
C GLU A 138 -34.20 3.22 59.24
N PHE A 139 -33.25 4.00 58.70
CA PHE A 139 -33.01 4.10 57.26
C PHE A 139 -32.72 2.73 56.62
N ILE A 140 -31.84 1.93 57.23
CA ILE A 140 -31.50 0.59 56.73
C ILE A 140 -32.73 -0.33 56.72
N ARG A 141 -33.56 -0.29 57.78
CA ARG A 141 -34.80 -1.08 57.84
C ARG A 141 -35.78 -0.67 56.76
N ALA A 142 -36.00 0.64 56.58
CA ALA A 142 -36.85 1.16 55.52
C ALA A 142 -36.34 0.80 54.13
N LYS A 143 -35.01 0.85 53.91
CA LYS A 143 -34.38 0.51 52.63
C LYS A 143 -34.58 -0.97 52.28
N ARG A 144 -34.37 -1.87 53.25
CA ARG A 144 -34.65 -3.31 53.07
C ARG A 144 -36.12 -3.59 52.79
N ALA A 145 -37.03 -2.91 53.49
CA ALA A 145 -38.47 -3.05 53.26
C ALA A 145 -38.89 -2.56 51.86
N PHE A 146 -38.32 -1.44 51.41
CA PHE A 146 -38.53 -0.92 50.06
C PHE A 146 -38.00 -1.89 49.01
N GLU A 147 -36.76 -2.37 49.15
CA GLU A 147 -36.17 -3.30 48.17
C GLU A 147 -36.92 -4.64 48.10
N ALA A 148 -37.49 -5.11 49.20
CA ALA A 148 -38.34 -6.30 49.21
C ALA A 148 -39.70 -6.11 48.50
N GLN A 149 -40.23 -4.87 48.45
CA GLN A 149 -41.54 -4.55 47.88
C GLN A 149 -41.46 -3.91 46.49
N TYR A 150 -40.33 -3.28 46.15
CA TYR A 150 -40.16 -2.52 44.92
C TYR A 150 -40.12 -3.47 43.71
N ARG A 151 -41.20 -3.43 42.92
CA ARG A 151 -41.24 -4.04 41.60
C ARG A 151 -41.01 -2.95 40.56
N PRO A 152 -39.96 -3.04 39.73
CA PRO A 152 -39.79 -2.08 38.65
C PRO A 152 -41.00 -2.18 37.71
N ALA A 153 -41.56 -1.03 37.34
CA ALA A 153 -42.59 -0.97 36.30
C ALA A 153 -41.99 -1.45 34.96
N PRO A 154 -42.74 -2.21 34.14
CA PRO A 154 -42.29 -2.58 32.80
C PRO A 154 -42.03 -1.31 31.97
N LEU A 155 -40.97 -1.35 31.17
CA LEU A 155 -40.60 -0.31 30.21
C LEU A 155 -41.63 -0.23 29.08
#